data_AF-A0AA96GU82-F1
#
_entry.id   AF-A0AA96GU82-F1
#
_cell.length_a   1.000
_cell.length_b   1.000
_cell.length_c   1.000
_cell.angle_alpha   90.00
_cell.angle_beta   90.00
_cell.angle_gamma   90.00
#
_symmetry.space_group_name_H-M   'P 1'
#
loop_
_entity.id
_entity.type
_entity.pdbx_description
1 polymer ?
#
loop_
_entity_poly.entity_id
_entity_poly.type
_entity_poly.pdbx_seq_one_letter_code
_entity_poly.pdbx_strand_id
1 'polypeptide(L)'
;MFEMIGGWLQRPNYIAFVLLFLWGIYIMVTRYNLVKKLIGMYLMQTSVIFFLVTTSAKKGATVPILLSTTEIVQPEVYANPLPHVLTLTAIVVGVATLGVSLALADAIYKKYGSLDEEEILKRLE
;
A
#
# COMPACT_ATOMS: atom_id res chain seq x y z
N MET A 1 9.27 -29.64 4.63
CA MET A 1 8.07 -28.97 4.07
C MET A 1 7.12 -28.48 5.15
N PHE A 2 6.70 -29.32 6.11
CA PHE A 2 5.86 -28.90 7.25
C PHE A 2 6.55 -27.94 8.24
N GLU A 3 7.86 -28.06 8.48
CA GLU A 3 8.59 -27.09 9.31
C GLU A 3 8.73 -25.70 8.67
N MET A 4 8.83 -25.63 7.34
CA MET A 4 8.77 -24.36 6.60
C MET A 4 7.44 -23.67 6.86
N ILE A 5 6.32 -24.40 6.76
CA ILE A 5 4.97 -23.87 7.03
C ILE A 5 4.84 -23.36 8.46
N GLY A 6 5.43 -24.07 9.44
CA GLY A 6 5.50 -23.62 10.83
C GLY A 6 6.28 -22.31 11.02
N GLY A 7 7.41 -22.14 10.31
CA GLY A 7 8.21 -20.92 10.31
C GLY A 7 7.49 -19.71 9.70
N TRP A 8 6.77 -19.91 8.59
CA TRP A 8 5.90 -18.89 8.00
C TRP A 8 4.79 -18.46 8.97
N LEU A 9 4.18 -19.42 9.67
CA LEU A 9 3.11 -19.15 10.65
C LEU A 9 3.61 -18.34 11.86
N GLN A 10 4.91 -18.34 12.17
CA GLN A 10 5.49 -17.50 13.23
C GLN A 10 5.51 -16.00 12.89
N ARG A 11 5.33 -15.62 11.62
CA ARG A 11 5.31 -14.21 11.20
C ARG A 11 4.12 -13.93 10.26
N PRO A 12 2.88 -13.96 10.78
CA PRO A 12 1.66 -13.81 9.97
C PRO A 12 1.63 -12.49 9.18
N ASN A 13 2.30 -11.46 9.68
CA ASN A 13 2.41 -10.15 9.03
C ASN A 13 3.04 -10.23 7.63
N TYR A 14 4.09 -11.04 7.43
CA TYR A 14 4.73 -11.12 6.11
C TYR A 14 3.88 -11.92 5.10
N ILE A 15 3.16 -12.93 5.57
CA ILE A 15 2.22 -13.69 4.73
C ILE A 15 1.09 -12.77 4.25
N ALA A 16 0.52 -11.99 5.17
CA ALA A 16 -0.55 -11.05 4.84
C ALA A 16 -0.09 -10.03 3.77
N PHE A 17 1.14 -9.51 3.88
CA PHE A 17 1.72 -8.67 2.84
C PHE A 17 1.71 -9.35 1.47
N VAL A 18 2.31 -10.55 1.36
CA VAL A 18 2.46 -11.25 0.07
C VAL A 18 1.10 -11.54 -0.55
N LEU A 19 0.13 -11.98 0.26
CA LEU A 19 -1.23 -12.25 -0.22
C LEU A 19 -1.91 -10.98 -0.73
N LEU A 20 -1.87 -9.88 0.02
CA LEU A 20 -2.46 -8.60 -0.39
C LEU A 20 -1.79 -8.04 -1.65
N PHE A 21 -0.46 -8.16 -1.75
CA PHE A 21 0.31 -7.68 -2.89
C PHE A 21 -0.04 -8.44 -4.17
N LEU A 22 -0.01 -9.78 -4.12
CA LEU A 22 -0.37 -10.62 -5.26
C LEU A 22 -1.84 -10.44 -5.66
N TRP A 23 -2.73 -10.27 -4.69
CA TRP A 23 -4.14 -10.03 -4.97
C TRP A 23 -4.38 -8.67 -5.63
N GLY A 24 -3.67 -7.62 -5.19
CA GLY A 24 -3.71 -6.31 -5.84
C GLY A 24 -3.27 -6.37 -7.31
N ILE A 25 -2.15 -7.05 -7.59
CA ILE A 25 -1.67 -7.28 -8.95
C ILE A 25 -2.68 -8.09 -9.77
N TYR A 26 -3.23 -9.16 -9.18
CA TYR A 26 -4.21 -10.01 -9.86
C TYR A 26 -5.44 -9.22 -10.31
N ILE A 27 -5.99 -8.35 -9.46
CA ILE A 27 -7.13 -7.50 -9.79
C ILE A 27 -6.76 -6.51 -10.91
N MET A 28 -5.56 -5.93 -10.85
CA MET A 28 -5.09 -4.97 -11.84
C MET A 28 -4.96 -5.57 -13.24
N VAL A 29 -4.46 -6.81 -13.34
CA VAL A 29 -4.26 -7.49 -14.63
C VAL A 29 -5.56 -8.06 -15.19
N THR A 30 -6.42 -8.65 -14.34
CA THR A 30 -7.55 -9.46 -14.81
C THR A 30 -8.80 -8.64 -15.17
N ARG A 31 -8.92 -7.40 -14.68
CA ARG A 31 -10.15 -6.62 -14.83
C ARG A 31 -10.04 -5.59 -15.96
N TYR A 32 -10.93 -5.66 -16.95
CA TYR A 32 -11.01 -4.68 -18.04
C TYR A 32 -11.55 -3.30 -17.63
N ASN A 33 -12.36 -3.25 -16.57
CA ASN A 33 -12.90 -1.99 -16.07
C ASN A 33 -11.82 -1.18 -15.33
N LEU A 34 -11.60 0.06 -15.79
CA LEU A 34 -10.54 0.95 -15.27
C LEU A 34 -10.66 1.20 -13.76
N VAL A 35 -11.87 1.39 -13.22
CA VAL A 35 -12.07 1.63 -11.77
C VAL A 35 -11.66 0.40 -10.95
N LYS A 36 -11.95 -0.80 -11.45
CA LYS A 36 -11.52 -2.04 -10.79
C LYS A 36 -10.00 -2.19 -10.80
N LYS A 37 -9.33 -1.77 -11.87
CA LYS A 37 -7.85 -1.72 -11.91
C LYS A 37 -7.29 -0.73 -10.88
N LEU A 38 -7.90 0.44 -10.72
CA LEU A 38 -7.49 1.43 -9.71
C LEU A 38 -7.62 0.90 -8.27
N ILE A 39 -8.67 0.13 -7.98
CA ILE A 39 -8.81 -0.55 -6.69
C ILE A 39 -7.67 -1.56 -6.47
N GLY A 40 -7.33 -2.34 -7.50
CA GLY A 40 -6.19 -3.27 -7.45
C GLY A 40 -4.86 -2.56 -7.18
N MET A 41 -4.64 -1.41 -7.83
CA MET A 41 -3.47 -0.55 -7.62
C MET A 41 -3.38 -0.04 -6.18
N TYR A 42 -4.49 0.46 -5.63
CA TYR A 42 -4.55 0.97 -4.27
C TYR A 42 -4.30 -0.14 -3.22
N LEU A 43 -4.83 -1.34 -3.47
CA LEU A 43 -4.59 -2.51 -2.62
C LEU A 43 -3.11 -2.92 -2.62
N MET A 44 -2.49 -2.96 -3.81
CA MET A 44 -1.06 -3.22 -3.96
C MET A 44 -0.22 -2.18 -3.19
N GLN A 45 -0.52 -0.89 -3.32
CA GLN A 45 0.21 0.15 -2.59
C GLN A 45 0.06 0.01 -1.06
N THR A 46 -1.15 -0.28 -0.59
CA THR A 46 -1.42 -0.49 0.83
C THR A 46 -0.65 -1.70 1.38
N SER A 47 -0.49 -2.77 0.58
CA SER A 47 0.32 -3.92 0.99
C SER A 47 1.81 -3.56 1.18
N VAL A 48 2.38 -2.72 0.31
CA VAL A 48 3.78 -2.26 0.44
C VAL A 48 3.95 -1.38 1.67
N ILE A 49 2.99 -0.49 1.94
CA ILE A 49 2.96 0.30 3.17
C ILE A 49 2.91 -0.60 4.41
N PHE A 50 2.07 -1.63 4.40
CA PHE A 50 1.98 -2.60 5.48
C PHE A 50 3.32 -3.35 5.70
N PHE A 51 4.03 -3.70 4.63
CA PHE A 51 5.37 -4.28 4.72
C PHE A 51 6.40 -3.34 5.38
N LEU A 52 6.38 -2.05 5.05
CA LEU A 52 7.26 -1.06 5.68
C LEU A 52 7.00 -0.90 7.18
N VAL A 53 5.72 -0.82 7.57
CA VAL A 53 5.31 -0.70 8.98
C VAL A 53 5.71 -1.94 9.78
N THR A 54 5.44 -3.12 9.24
CA THR A 54 5.73 -4.39 9.93
C THR A 54 7.22 -4.64 10.11
N THR A 55 8.05 -4.20 9.16
CA THR A 55 9.52 -4.29 9.27
C THR A 55 10.08 -3.26 10.26
N SER A 56 9.41 -2.12 10.44
CA SER A 56 9.81 -1.07 11.38
C SER A 56 9.35 -1.29 12.82
N ALA A 57 8.41 -2.20 13.05
CA ALA A 57 7.79 -2.37 14.37
C ALA A 57 8.77 -3.01 15.36
N LYS A 58 9.09 -2.28 16.44
CA LYS A 58 9.91 -2.76 17.56
C LYS A 58 9.05 -3.03 18.79
N LYS A 59 9.23 -4.18 19.45
CA LYS A 59 8.50 -4.52 20.68
C LYS A 59 8.99 -3.64 21.84
N GLY A 60 8.04 -3.07 22.60
CA GLY A 60 8.34 -2.24 23.77
C GLY A 60 8.89 -0.85 23.43
N ALA A 61 8.79 -0.41 22.17
CA ALA A 61 9.27 0.90 21.75
C ALA A 61 8.19 1.98 21.95
N THR A 62 8.62 3.15 22.43
CA THR A 62 7.82 4.37 22.60
C THR A 62 7.83 5.19 21.31
N VAL A 63 6.79 6.02 21.12
CA VAL A 63 6.68 6.98 20.01
C VAL A 63 7.93 7.87 19.92
N PRO A 64 8.46 8.15 18.71
CA PRO A 64 9.69 8.93 18.50
C PRO A 64 9.42 10.44 18.68
N ILE A 65 9.01 10.82 19.89
CA ILE A 65 8.74 12.19 20.31
C ILE A 65 9.62 12.44 21.54
N LEU A 66 10.52 13.42 21.44
CA LEU A 66 11.31 13.85 22.58
C LEU A 66 10.42 14.71 23.48
N LEU A 67 10.11 14.23 24.68
CA LEU A 67 9.50 15.06 25.71
C LEU A 67 10.59 15.91 26.35
N SER A 68 10.30 17.18 26.62
CA SER A 68 11.20 18.17 27.23
C SER A 68 11.48 17.90 28.71
N THR A 69 11.83 16.67 29.06
CA THR A 69 12.21 16.27 30.42
C THR A 69 13.74 16.21 30.47
N THR A 70 14.33 16.70 31.56
CA THR A 70 15.78 16.79 31.84
C THR A 70 16.51 15.44 31.94
N GLU A 71 15.95 14.37 31.37
CA GLU A 71 16.49 13.01 31.44
C GLU A 71 17.36 12.68 30.22
N ILE A 72 18.34 11.80 30.45
CA ILE A 72 19.23 11.30 29.41
C ILE A 72 18.39 10.48 28.41
N VAL A 73 18.35 10.93 27.16
CA VAL A 73 17.62 10.22 26.09
C VAL A 73 18.23 8.84 25.89
N GLN A 74 17.44 7.78 26.10
CA GLN A 74 17.80 6.39 25.79
C GLN A 74 17.28 6.04 24.39
N PRO A 75 18.12 6.05 23.33
CA PRO A 75 17.64 5.89 21.95
C PRO A 75 17.01 4.51 21.69
N GLU A 76 17.38 3.52 22.50
CA GLU A 76 16.92 2.14 22.38
C GLU A 76 15.43 1.97 22.69
N VAL A 77 14.85 2.87 23.48
CA VAL A 77 13.44 2.79 23.88
C VAL A 77 12.52 3.37 22.81
N TYR A 78 13.05 4.09 21.81
CA TYR A 78 12.24 4.75 20.79
C TYR A 78 12.03 3.88 19.54
N ALA A 79 10.88 4.05 18.90
CA ALA A 79 10.61 3.47 17.58
C ALA A 79 11.44 4.18 16.51
N ASN A 80 11.76 3.48 15.43
CA ASN A 80 12.54 4.06 14.33
C ASN A 80 11.73 5.17 13.61
N PRO A 81 12.18 6.44 13.61
CA PRO A 81 11.44 7.51 12.96
C PRO A 81 11.50 7.43 11.43
N LEU A 82 12.52 6.78 10.85
CA LEU A 82 12.72 6.77 9.40
C LEU A 82 11.56 6.08 8.66
N PRO A 83 11.16 4.83 8.99
CA PRO A 83 10.07 4.18 8.27
C PRO A 83 8.71 4.83 8.54
N HIS A 84 8.53 5.50 9.67
CA HIS A 84 7.30 6.22 9.99
C HIS A 84 7.09 7.40 9.03
N VAL A 85 8.13 8.21 8.80
CA VAL A 85 8.08 9.33 7.84
C VAL A 85 7.92 8.82 6.41
N LEU A 86 8.66 7.78 6.02
CA LEU A 86 8.55 7.17 4.68
C LEU A 86 7.14 6.62 4.40
N THR A 87 6.52 6.02 5.41
CA THR A 87 5.15 5.52 5.30
C THR A 87 4.15 6.66 5.14
N LEU A 88 4.28 7.73 5.93
CA LEU A 88 3.39 8.90 5.81
C LEU A 88 3.49 9.54 4.42
N THR A 89 4.70 9.66 3.87
CA THR A 89 4.89 10.18 2.50
C THR A 89 4.27 9.25 1.46
N ALA A 90 4.45 7.94 1.60
CA ALA A 90 3.86 6.96 0.69
C ALA A 90 2.32 7.01 0.70
N ILE A 91 1.68 7.22 1.86
CA ILE A 91 0.23 7.35 1.98
C ILE A 91 -0.26 8.59 1.21
N VAL A 92 0.38 9.75 1.41
CA VAL A 92 -0.02 11.00 0.75
C VAL A 92 0.10 10.88 -0.77
N VAL A 93 1.21 10.31 -1.27
CA VAL A 93 1.39 10.06 -2.71
C VAL A 93 0.33 9.09 -3.24
N GLY A 94 -0.05 8.07 -2.47
CA GLY A 94 -1.12 7.14 -2.85
C GLY A 94 -2.47 7.79 -3.03
N VAL A 95 -2.88 8.62 -2.07
CA VAL A 95 -4.15 9.34 -2.17
C VAL A 95 -4.13 10.33 -3.34
N ALA A 96 -3.01 11.03 -3.57
CA ALA A 96 -2.86 11.96 -4.68
C ALA A 96 -2.97 11.25 -6.05
N THR A 97 -2.23 10.15 -6.23
CA THR A 97 -2.27 9.36 -7.48
C THR A 97 -3.64 8.74 -7.73
N LEU A 98 -4.33 8.25 -6.69
CA LEU A 98 -5.70 7.74 -6.80
C LEU A 98 -6.67 8.85 -7.23
N GLY A 99 -6.56 10.04 -6.64
CA GLY A 99 -7.39 11.19 -7.00
C GLY A 99 -7.23 11.60 -8.46
N VAL A 100 -5.98 11.72 -8.94
CA VAL A 100 -5.68 12.02 -10.35
C VAL A 100 -6.19 10.91 -11.27
N SER A 101 -6.02 9.66 -10.88
CA SER A 101 -6.46 8.50 -11.68
C SER A 101 -7.98 8.43 -11.81
N LEU A 102 -8.72 8.75 -10.73
CA LEU A 102 -10.18 8.82 -10.77
C LEU A 102 -10.68 10.00 -11.61
N ALA A 103 -10.01 11.16 -11.50
CA ALA A 103 -10.32 12.30 -12.36
C ALA A 103 -10.09 11.97 -13.85
N LEU A 104 -9.02 11.22 -14.15
CA LEU A 104 -8.76 10.72 -15.50
C LEU A 104 -9.82 9.72 -15.96
N ALA A 105 -10.25 8.79 -15.08
CA ALA A 105 -11.33 7.86 -15.39
C ALA A 105 -12.65 8.59 -15.70
N ASP A 106 -12.99 9.63 -14.94
CA ASP A 106 -14.16 10.48 -15.23
C ASP A 106 -14.03 11.20 -16.58
N ALA A 107 -12.85 11.75 -16.90
CA ALA A 107 -12.60 12.38 -18.19
C ALA A 107 -12.73 11.39 -19.36
N ILE A 108 -12.24 10.17 -19.21
CA ILE A 108 -12.37 9.09 -20.19
C ILE A 108 -13.85 8.73 -20.37
N TYR A 109 -14.60 8.56 -19.29
CA TYR A 109 -16.03 8.24 -19.35
C TYR A 109 -16.83 9.33 -20.06
N LYS A 110 -16.53 10.61 -19.80
CA LYS A 110 -17.19 11.73 -20.50
C LYS A 110 -16.93 11.74 -22.00
N LYS A 111 -15.75 11.29 -22.45
CA LYS A 111 -15.38 11.26 -23.87
C LYS A 111 -15.89 10.03 -24.60
N TYR A 112 -15.77 8.85 -23.99
CA TYR A 112 -16.05 7.56 -24.64
C TYR A 112 -17.32 6.88 -24.15
N GLY A 113 -17.99 7.38 -23.10
CA GLY A 113 -19.21 6.79 -22.55
C GLY A 113 -19.04 5.42 -21.89
N SER A 114 -17.81 4.92 -21.78
CA SER A 114 -17.48 3.62 -21.19
C SER A 114 -16.19 3.70 -20.39
N LEU A 115 -16.10 2.81 -19.40
CA LEU A 115 -14.91 2.61 -18.56
C LEU A 115 -14.29 1.22 -18.80
N ASP A 116 -14.77 0.51 -19.81
CA ASP A 116 -14.20 -0.76 -20.26
C ASP A 116 -13.07 -0.49 -21.27
N GLU A 117 -11.88 -0.99 -20.96
CA GLU A 117 -10.69 -0.81 -21.78
C GLU A 117 -10.87 -1.35 -23.20
N GLU A 118 -11.53 -2.50 -23.40
CA GLU A 118 -11.73 -3.05 -24.74
C GLU A 118 -12.66 -2.17 -25.59
N GLU A 119 -13.70 -1.60 -24.98
CA GLU A 119 -14.63 -0.71 -25.67
C GLU A 119 -13.97 0.63 -26.03
N ILE A 120 -13.13 1.15 -25.13
CA ILE A 120 -12.37 2.38 -25.38
C ILE A 120 -11.38 2.18 -26.54
N LEU A 121 -10.67 1.05 -26.57
CA LEU A 121 -9.73 0.71 -27.65
C LEU A 121 -10.41 0.63 -29.02
N LYS A 122 -11.58 -0.02 -29.09
CA LYS A 122 -12.36 -0.13 -30.34
C LYS A 122 -12.89 1.22 -30.86
N ARG A 123 -13.04 2.24 -30.01
CA ARG A 123 -13.47 3.59 -30.40
C ARG A 123 -12.31 4.51 -30.77
N LEU A 124 -11.07 4.08 -30.49
CA LEU A 124 -9.84 4.79 -30.83
C LEU A 124 -9.30 4.39 -32.21
N GLU A 125 -9.53 3.15 -32.62
CA GLU A 125 -9.31 2.64 -33.98
C GLU A 125 -10.33 3.22 -34.98
#